data_AF-A0A7S2BUU5-F1
#
_entry.id   AF-A0A7S2BUU5-F1
#
_cell.length_a   1.000
_cell.length_b   1.000
_cell.length_c   1.000
_cell.angle_alpha   90.00
_cell.angle_beta   90.00
_cell.angle_gamma   90.00
#
_symmetry.space_group_name_H-M   'P 1'
#
loop_
_entity.id
_entity.type
_entity.pdbx_description
1 polymer ?
#
loop_
_entity_poly.entity_id
_entity_poly.type
_entity_poly.pdbx_seq_one_letter_code
_entity_poly.pdbx_strand_id
1 'polypeptide(L)'
;SSMPRSTSRRTADVLAILVNIYGSKALFVNEYRSMLADKLLSAGTSDTDDERNVELLKKRFGEATLSHCEVMLRDIAESKRTTRSVQLHLGDQCSKLLDATIISRL
;
A
#
# COMPACT_ATOMS: atom_id res chain seq x y z
N SER A 1 -17.40 -38.61 -8.45
CA SER A 1 -17.81 -37.22 -8.23
C SER A 1 -16.59 -36.37 -7.90
N SER A 2 -16.10 -35.59 -8.85
CA SER A 2 -14.91 -34.72 -8.65
C SER A 2 -15.37 -33.40 -8.04
N MET A 3 -15.16 -33.23 -6.73
CA MET A 3 -15.42 -31.95 -6.05
C MET A 3 -14.49 -30.87 -6.63
N PRO A 4 -15.00 -29.67 -6.98
CA PRO A 4 -14.14 -28.57 -7.35
C PRO A 4 -13.31 -28.16 -6.14
N ARG A 5 -11.98 -28.32 -6.24
CA ARG A 5 -11.03 -27.82 -5.24
C ARG A 5 -11.21 -26.30 -5.13
N SER A 6 -11.78 -25.86 -4.01
CA SER A 6 -11.98 -24.45 -3.66
C SER A 6 -10.70 -23.63 -3.85
N THR A 7 -10.78 -22.48 -4.53
CA THR A 7 -9.64 -21.57 -4.82
C THR A 7 -8.80 -21.24 -3.59
N SER A 8 -9.45 -21.05 -2.43
CA SER A 8 -8.78 -20.81 -1.15
C SER A 8 -7.79 -21.91 -0.73
N ARG A 9 -8.05 -23.18 -1.08
CA ARG A 9 -7.13 -24.29 -0.78
C ARG A 9 -5.87 -24.19 -1.64
N ARG A 10 -6.03 -23.92 -2.94
CA ARG A 10 -4.90 -23.70 -3.85
C ARG A 10 -4.02 -22.52 -3.42
N THR A 11 -4.61 -21.41 -2.96
CA THR A 11 -3.85 -20.26 -2.47
C THR A 11 -3.06 -20.59 -1.21
N ALA A 12 -3.65 -21.37 -0.29
CA ALA A 12 -2.94 -21.84 0.89
C ALA A 12 -1.76 -22.76 0.54
N ASP A 13 -1.91 -23.60 -0.48
CA ASP A 13 -0.86 -24.49 -0.98
C ASP A 13 0.30 -23.68 -1.58
N VAL A 14 0.02 -22.65 -2.38
CA VAL A 14 1.06 -21.78 -2.98
C VAL A 14 1.84 -21.03 -1.90
N LEU A 15 1.15 -20.43 -0.91
CA LEU A 15 1.82 -19.74 0.20
C LEU A 15 2.67 -20.70 1.03
N ALA A 16 2.21 -21.95 1.24
CA ALA A 16 2.98 -22.96 1.94
C ALA A 16 4.27 -23.32 1.17
N ILE A 17 4.20 -23.45 -0.16
CA ILE A 17 5.38 -23.67 -1.01
C ILE A 17 6.36 -22.50 -0.90
N LEU A 18 5.86 -21.25 -0.98
CA LEU A 18 6.70 -20.06 -0.86
C LEU A 18 7.39 -20.01 0.51
N VAL A 19 6.66 -20.22 1.60
CA VAL A 19 7.25 -20.26 2.95
C VAL A 19 8.33 -21.35 3.06
N ASN A 20 8.12 -22.50 2.42
CA ASN A 20 9.11 -23.57 2.40
C ASN A 20 10.39 -23.18 1.63
N ILE A 21 10.27 -22.45 0.52
CA ILE A 21 11.42 -21.93 -0.24
C ILE A 21 12.23 -20.92 0.59
N TYR A 22 11.56 -20.03 1.32
CA TYR A 22 12.21 -19.07 2.21
C TYR A 22 12.72 -19.70 3.52
N GLY A 23 12.40 -20.97 3.79
CA GLY A 23 12.84 -21.71 4.97
C GLY A 23 12.08 -21.40 6.27
N SER A 24 11.41 -20.24 6.39
CA SER A 24 10.50 -19.97 7.51
C SER A 24 9.46 -18.90 7.19
N LYS A 25 8.38 -18.89 7.98
CA LYS A 25 7.36 -17.83 7.93
C LYS A 25 7.96 -16.45 8.21
N ALA A 26 8.91 -16.37 9.16
CA ALA A 26 9.54 -15.10 9.54
C ALA A 26 10.39 -14.54 8.39
N LEU A 27 11.17 -15.39 7.72
CA LEU A 27 11.97 -15.00 6.55
C LEU A 27 11.07 -14.55 5.39
N PHE A 28 10.03 -15.31 5.07
CA PHE A 28 9.06 -14.91 4.04
C PHE A 28 8.45 -13.52 4.32
N VAL A 29 8.00 -13.28 5.55
CA VAL A 29 7.37 -12.00 5.93
C VAL A 29 8.39 -10.86 5.85
N ASN A 30 9.63 -11.09 6.28
CA ASN A 30 10.67 -10.07 6.21
C ASN A 30 10.99 -9.68 4.76
N GLU A 31 11.12 -10.65 3.87
CA GLU A 31 11.36 -10.41 2.44
C GLU A 31 10.17 -9.74 1.76
N TYR A 32 8.94 -10.16 2.09
CA TYR A 32 7.74 -9.50 1.62
C TYR A 32 7.68 -8.02 2.07
N ARG A 33 8.05 -7.73 3.32
CA ARG A 33 8.13 -6.36 3.84
C ARG A 33 9.13 -5.51 3.08
N SER A 34 10.35 -6.02 2.83
CA SER A 34 11.38 -5.31 2.06
C SER A 34 10.90 -5.03 0.64
N MET A 35 10.34 -6.04 -0.04
CA MET A 35 9.77 -5.89 -1.38
C MET A 35 8.64 -4.87 -1.42
N LEU A 36 7.75 -4.87 -0.41
CA LEU A 36 6.68 -3.88 -0.30
C LEU A 36 7.24 -2.47 -0.10
N ALA A 37 8.29 -2.30 0.71
CA ALA A 37 8.94 -1.00 0.90
C ALA A 37 9.47 -0.43 -0.42
N ASP A 38 10.26 -1.23 -1.13
CA ASP A 38 10.84 -0.83 -2.42
C ASP A 38 9.73 -0.49 -3.43
N LYS A 39 8.68 -1.30 -3.45
CA LYS A 39 7.52 -1.11 -4.33
C LYS A 39 6.81 0.22 -4.03
N LEU A 40 6.52 0.50 -2.76
CA LEU A 40 5.83 1.72 -2.33
C LEU A 40 6.66 2.99 -2.58
N LEU A 41 7.99 2.89 -2.49
CA LEU A 41 8.90 3.99 -2.80
C LEU A 41 9.04 4.22 -4.31
N SER A 42 8.85 3.19 -5.14
CA SER A 42 8.79 3.34 -6.60
C SER A 42 7.49 4.05 -6.98
N ALA A 43 7.58 5.33 -7.35
CA ALA A 43 6.43 6.17 -7.68
C ALA A 43 5.63 5.60 -8.87
N GLY A 44 4.55 4.86 -8.60
CA GLY A 44 3.68 4.34 -9.66
C GLY A 44 2.80 3.14 -9.32
N THR A 45 2.83 2.62 -8.09
CA THR A 45 2.11 1.38 -7.78
C THR A 45 0.68 1.64 -7.29
N SER A 46 -0.25 0.80 -7.77
CA SER A 46 -1.65 0.79 -7.36
C SER A 46 -1.78 0.30 -5.92
N ASP A 47 -2.20 1.18 -5.01
CA ASP A 47 -2.30 0.89 -3.57
C ASP A 47 -3.27 -0.28 -3.27
N THR A 48 -4.30 -0.49 -4.11
CA THR A 48 -5.35 -1.49 -3.88
C THR A 48 -4.85 -2.94 -3.91
N ASP A 49 -3.90 -3.26 -4.80
CA ASP A 49 -3.38 -4.64 -4.89
C ASP A 49 -2.49 -4.98 -3.70
N ASP A 50 -1.75 -3.99 -3.20
CA ASP A 50 -0.88 -4.15 -2.04
C ASP A 50 -1.68 -4.31 -0.75
N GLU A 51 -2.74 -3.52 -0.56
CA GLU A 51 -3.70 -3.70 0.53
C GLU A 51 -4.34 -5.10 0.51
N ARG A 52 -4.77 -5.57 -0.66
CA ARG A 52 -5.36 -6.90 -0.82
C ARG A 52 -4.37 -8.01 -0.46
N ASN A 53 -3.10 -7.87 -0.85
CA ASN A 53 -2.07 -8.84 -0.53
C ASN A 53 -1.77 -8.88 0.97
N VAL A 54 -1.64 -7.71 1.61
CA VAL A 54 -1.46 -7.62 3.07
C VAL A 54 -2.63 -8.28 3.81
N GLU A 55 -3.87 -8.01 3.41
CA GLU A 55 -5.06 -8.60 4.02
C GLU A 55 -5.13 -10.14 3.87
N LEU A 56 -4.73 -10.66 2.71
CA LEU A 56 -4.61 -12.11 2.51
C LEU A 56 -3.56 -12.71 3.44
N LEU A 57 -2.40 -12.06 3.57
CA LEU A 57 -1.31 -12.51 4.41
C LEU A 57 -1.67 -12.45 5.90
N LYS A 58 -2.42 -11.43 6.34
CA LYS A 58 -2.96 -11.36 7.71
C LYS A 58 -3.86 -12.55 8.05
N LYS A 59 -4.76 -12.94 7.14
CA LYS A 59 -5.62 -14.13 7.35
C LYS A 59 -4.82 -15.41 7.50
N ARG A 60 -3.63 -15.49 6.90
CA ARG A 60 -2.77 -16.69 6.96
C ARG A 60 -1.79 -16.67 8.12
N PHE A 61 -1.24 -15.51 8.43
CA PHE A 61 -0.08 -15.34 9.30
C PHE A 61 -0.38 -14.56 10.59
N GLY A 62 -1.57 -13.97 10.71
CA GLY A 62 -2.01 -13.18 11.85
C GLY A 62 -1.63 -11.70 11.71
N GLU A 63 -2.47 -10.83 12.29
CA GLU A 63 -2.36 -9.38 12.13
C GLU A 63 -1.05 -8.80 12.66
N ALA A 64 -0.62 -9.23 13.85
CA ALA A 64 0.61 -8.74 14.48
C ALA A 64 1.84 -8.92 13.57
N THR A 65 1.87 -10.00 12.78
CA THR A 65 2.97 -10.32 11.86
C THR A 65 3.07 -9.32 10.70
N LEU A 66 1.94 -8.75 10.26
CA LEU A 66 1.86 -7.84 9.10
C LEU A 66 1.66 -6.36 9.49
N SER A 67 1.61 -6.06 10.79
CA SER A 67 1.41 -4.70 11.34
C SER A 67 2.31 -3.64 10.70
N HIS A 68 3.59 -3.96 10.45
CA HIS A 68 4.52 -3.01 9.83
C HIS A 68 4.15 -2.69 8.38
N CYS A 69 3.69 -3.69 7.62
CA CYS A 69 3.24 -3.49 6.24
C CYS A 69 2.00 -2.59 6.19
N GLU A 70 1.08 -2.73 7.15
CA GLU A 70 -0.09 -1.84 7.25
C GLU A 70 0.29 -0.40 7.56
N VAL A 71 1.22 -0.18 8.49
CA VAL A 71 1.74 1.15 8.80
C VAL A 71 2.35 1.79 7.55
N MET A 72 3.18 1.05 6.81
CA MET A 72 3.78 1.54 5.56
C MET A 72 2.73 1.95 4.52
N LEU A 73 1.68 1.14 4.32
CA LEU A 73 0.58 1.48 3.41
C LEU A 73 -0.15 2.76 3.83
N ARG A 74 -0.45 2.89 5.12
CA ARG A 74 -1.08 4.08 5.67
C ARG A 74 -0.22 5.32 5.48
N ASP A 75 1.08 5.22 5.79
CA ASP A 75 2.01 6.35 5.70
C ASP A 75 2.11 6.87 4.26
N ILE A 76 2.10 5.99 3.25
CA ILE A 76 2.08 6.37 1.83
C ILE A 76 0.76 7.03 1.44
N ALA A 77 -0.37 6.47 1.87
CA ALA A 77 -1.68 7.06 1.61
C ALA A 77 -1.80 8.47 2.25
N GLU A 78 -1.30 8.64 3.47
CA GLU A 78 -1.27 9.92 4.16
C GLU A 78 -0.30 10.92 3.51
N SER A 79 0.86 10.46 3.05
CA SER A 79 1.82 11.28 2.29
C SER A 79 1.21 11.80 0.99
N LYS A 80 0.52 10.94 0.22
CA LYS A 80 -0.21 11.34 -1.00
C LYS A 80 -1.33 12.34 -0.70
N ARG A 81 -2.11 12.12 0.36
CA ARG A 81 -3.19 13.04 0.79
C ARG A 81 -2.62 14.40 1.17
N THR A 82 -1.55 14.42 1.96
CA THR A 82 -0.89 15.65 2.40
C THR A 82 -0.31 16.41 1.22
N THR A 83 0.39 15.71 0.31
CA THR A 83 0.95 16.30 -0.92
C THR A 83 -0.15 16.96 -1.75
N ARG A 84 -1.30 16.28 -1.95
CA ARG A 84 -2.46 16.85 -2.64
C ARG A 84 -3.02 18.07 -1.91
N SER A 85 -3.17 18.01 -0.60
CA SER A 85 -3.69 19.13 0.20
C SER A 85 -2.79 20.36 0.11
N VAL A 86 -1.47 20.17 0.19
CA VAL A 86 -0.48 21.25 0.01
C VAL A 86 -0.57 21.82 -1.40
N GLN A 87 -0.65 20.97 -2.43
CA GLN A 87 -0.75 21.42 -3.82
C GLN A 87 -2.03 22.21 -4.11
N LEU A 88 -3.16 21.80 -3.52
CA LEU A 88 -4.42 22.54 -3.61
C LEU A 88 -4.32 23.92 -2.93
N HIS A 89 -3.78 23.98 -1.71
CA HIS A 89 -3.61 25.24 -1.00
C HIS A 89 -2.64 26.18 -1.71
N LEU A 90 -1.49 25.70 -2.22
CA LEU A 90 -0.53 26.54 -2.93
C LEU A 90 -1.03 26.98 -4.31
N GLY A 91 -1.77 26.12 -5.01
CA GLY A 91 -2.40 26.47 -6.29
C GLY A 91 -3.46 27.57 -6.15
N ASP A 92 -4.24 27.54 -5.06
CA ASP A 92 -5.26 28.53 -4.74
C ASP A 92 -4.66 29.88 -4.28
N GLN A 93 -3.56 29.86 -3.54
CA GLN A 93 -2.88 31.08 -3.07
C GLN A 93 -2.28 31.90 -4.22
N CYS A 94 -1.88 31.28 -5.33
CA CYS A 94 -1.41 31.99 -6.52
C CYS A 94 -2.55 32.71 -7.25
N SER A 95 -3.74 32.10 -7.31
CA SER A 95 -4.92 32.71 -7.95
C SER A 95 -5.46 33.89 -7.13
N LYS A 96 -5.53 33.75 -5.80
CA LYS A 96 -6.01 34.81 -4.90
C LYS A 96 -5.14 36.06 -4.91
N LEU A 97 -3.82 35.90 -5.05
CA LEU A 97 -2.88 37.03 -5.06
C LEU A 97 -2.95 37.81 -6.38
N LEU A 98 -3.22 37.14 -7.50
CA LEU A 98 -3.48 37.78 -8.78
C LEU A 98 -4.83 38.53 -8.77
N ASP A 99 -5.90 37.91 -8.26
CA ASP A 99 -7.22 38.56 -8.18
C ASP A 99 -7.19 39.82 -7.30
N ALA A 100 -6.59 39.75 -6.11
CA ALA A 100 -6.50 40.92 -5.21
C ALA A 100 -5.65 42.06 -5.81
N THR A 101 -4.59 41.73 -6.56
CA THR A 101 -3.73 42.73 -7.20
C THR A 101 -4.41 43.38 -8.41
N ILE A 102 -5.15 42.62 -9.22
CA ILE A 102 -5.90 43.14 -10.36
C ILE A 102 -7.02 44.07 -9.88
N ILE A 103 -7.75 43.71 -8.81
CA ILE A 103 -8.85 44.52 -8.26
C ILE A 103 -8.36 45.82 -7.61
N SER A 104 -7.17 45.85 -6.98
CA SER A 104 -6.63 47.08 -6.37
C SER A 104 -6.05 48.09 -7.37
N ARG A 105 -5.89 47.70 -8.65
CA ARG A 105 -5.34 48.57 -9.70
C ARG A 105 -6.37 49.01 -10.75
N LEU A 106 -7.62 48.61 -10.60
CA LEU A 106 -8.79 49.12 -11.31
C LEU A 106 -9.57 50.08 -10.40
#